data_AF-A0A7Y5FKG5-F1
#
_entry.id   AF-A0A7Y5FKG5-F1
#
_cell.length_a   1.000
_cell.length_b   1.000
_cell.length_c   1.000
_cell.angle_alpha   90.00
_cell.angle_beta   90.00
_cell.angle_gamma   90.00
#
_symmetry.space_group_name_H-M   'P 1'
#
loop_
_entity.id
_entity.type
_entity.pdbx_description
1 polymer ?
#
loop_
_entity_poly.entity_id
_entity_poly.type
_entity_poly.pdbx_seq_one_letter_code
_entity_poly.pdbx_strand_id
1 'polypeptide(L)'
;MQAPTLQNHLRVPGIQLTHRRVMTVLRTAVALAKRPDGFTAAELYAQVRQRLQSQDYTKSQVSYDLRKLKAKTILEKITGRQRYRFTSEGLKTAVGLIVFRDEILEPVLALAHLDKKRGPKPKLDHRDHLYRNIQINLEALCVD
;
A
#
# COMPACT_ATOMS: atom_id res chain seq x y z
N MET A 1 -16.94 4.32 1.06
CA MET A 1 -16.54 2.90 0.98
C MET A 1 -16.02 2.62 -0.42
N GLN A 2 -14.75 2.24 -0.60
CA GLN A 2 -14.21 1.90 -1.92
C GLN A 2 -14.71 0.51 -2.35
N ALA A 3 -15.36 0.43 -3.51
CA ALA A 3 -15.79 -0.84 -4.09
C ALA A 3 -14.57 -1.72 -4.45
N PRO A 4 -14.65 -3.05 -4.28
CA PRO A 4 -13.56 -3.95 -4.60
C PRO A 4 -13.26 -3.94 -6.10
N THR A 5 -12.01 -3.66 -6.47
CA THR A 5 -11.57 -3.73 -7.86
C THR A 5 -11.53 -5.19 -8.31
N LEU A 6 -12.37 -5.55 -9.29
CA LEU A 6 -12.48 -6.89 -9.86
C LEU A 6 -11.61 -6.97 -11.12
N GLN A 7 -10.72 -7.95 -11.19
CA GLN A 7 -10.09 -8.35 -12.43
C GLN A 7 -10.35 -9.85 -12.63
N ASN A 8 -11.04 -10.22 -13.69
CA ASN A 8 -11.50 -11.58 -13.99
C ASN A 8 -12.25 -12.26 -12.82
N HIS A 9 -13.26 -11.59 -12.25
CA HIS A 9 -14.11 -12.09 -11.14
C HIS A 9 -13.41 -12.40 -9.81
N LEU A 10 -12.11 -12.11 -9.66
CA LEU A 10 -11.37 -12.28 -8.41
C LEU A 10 -11.22 -10.94 -7.68
N ARG A 11 -11.59 -10.91 -6.39
CA ARG A 11 -11.36 -9.75 -5.51
C ARG A 11 -9.86 -9.53 -5.34
N VAL A 12 -9.39 -8.35 -5.74
CA VAL A 12 -7.98 -7.97 -5.54
C VAL A 12 -7.81 -7.24 -4.20
N PRO A 13 -7.01 -7.78 -3.27
CA PRO A 13 -6.82 -7.18 -1.96
C PRO A 13 -6.26 -5.76 -2.06
N GLY A 14 -6.53 -4.94 -1.04
CA GLY A 14 -5.96 -3.61 -0.92
C GLY A 14 -4.43 -3.61 -0.95
N ILE A 15 -3.85 -2.48 -1.31
CA ILE A 15 -2.40 -2.26 -1.21
C ILE A 15 -2.07 -2.02 0.26
N GLN A 16 -1.30 -2.90 0.86
CA GLN A 16 -0.92 -2.81 2.27
C GLN A 16 0.36 -1.98 2.39
N LEU A 17 0.22 -0.74 2.86
CA LEU A 17 1.33 0.22 2.97
C LEU A 17 2.31 -0.11 4.10
N THR A 18 1.88 -0.91 5.08
CA THR A 18 2.72 -1.40 6.18
C THR A 18 3.68 -2.50 5.74
N HIS A 19 3.43 -3.17 4.61
CA HIS A 19 4.21 -4.32 4.20
C HIS A 19 5.46 -3.90 3.42
N ARG A 20 6.65 -4.17 3.98
CA ARG A 20 7.96 -3.80 3.39
C ARG A 20 8.09 -4.19 1.91
N ARG A 21 7.65 -5.40 1.54
CA ARG A 21 7.63 -5.88 0.15
C ARG A 21 6.85 -4.97 -0.78
N VAL A 22 5.62 -4.60 -0.42
CA VAL A 22 4.72 -3.79 -1.27
C VAL A 22 5.32 -2.42 -1.52
N MET A 23 5.82 -1.77 -0.47
CA MET A 23 6.48 -0.46 -0.59
C MET A 23 7.78 -0.54 -1.43
N THR A 24 8.54 -1.62 -1.29
CA THR A 24 9.76 -1.83 -2.09
C THR A 24 9.44 -2.03 -3.57
N VAL A 25 8.37 -2.76 -3.89
CA VAL A 25 7.88 -2.92 -5.27
C VAL A 25 7.44 -1.58 -5.84
N LEU A 26 6.62 -0.80 -5.12
CA LEU A 26 6.15 0.51 -5.57
C LEU A 26 7.33 1.47 -5.84
N ARG A 27 8.26 1.60 -4.89
CA ARG A 27 9.46 2.45 -5.07
C ARG A 27 10.30 2.01 -6.25
N THR A 28 10.50 0.70 -6.40
CA THR A 28 11.27 0.15 -7.53
C THR A 28 10.58 0.42 -8.86
N ALA A 29 9.27 0.20 -8.92
CA ALA A 29 8.49 0.50 -10.12
C ALA A 29 8.59 1.99 -10.47
N VAL A 30 8.40 2.90 -9.50
CA VAL A 30 8.55 4.36 -9.71
C VAL A 30 9.94 4.71 -10.21
N ALA A 31 11.01 4.10 -9.67
CA ALA A 31 12.37 4.31 -10.17
C ALA A 31 12.53 3.85 -11.63
N LEU A 32 11.92 2.72 -11.98
CA LEU A 32 11.90 2.18 -13.35
C LEU A 32 11.01 2.98 -14.31
N ALA A 33 10.07 3.79 -13.81
CA ALA A 33 9.15 4.60 -14.61
C ALA A 33 9.86 5.65 -15.47
N LYS A 34 11.11 6.00 -15.14
CA LYS A 34 11.96 6.91 -15.94
C LYS A 34 12.29 6.36 -17.33
N ARG A 35 12.03 5.07 -17.59
CA ARG A 35 12.26 4.42 -18.87
C ARG A 35 11.05 4.62 -19.79
N PRO A 36 11.20 5.31 -20.94
CA PRO A 36 10.06 5.64 -21.81
C PRO A 36 9.37 4.39 -22.38
N ASP A 37 10.12 3.32 -22.65
CA ASP A 37 9.59 2.03 -23.11
C ASP A 37 8.98 1.15 -21.98
N GLY A 38 8.85 1.68 -20.76
CA GLY A 38 8.44 0.92 -19.59
C GLY A 38 9.53 -0.02 -19.07
N PHE A 39 9.14 -1.06 -18.34
CA PHE A 39 10.05 -2.04 -17.72
C PHE A 39 9.47 -3.47 -17.76
N THR A 40 10.32 -4.48 -17.71
CA THR A 40 9.92 -5.89 -17.69
C THR A 40 9.72 -6.41 -16.27
N ALA A 41 9.02 -7.54 -16.14
CA ALA A 41 8.92 -8.24 -14.87
C ALA A 41 10.28 -8.70 -14.32
N ALA A 42 11.22 -9.05 -15.21
CA ALA A 42 12.57 -9.46 -14.83
C ALA A 42 13.39 -8.30 -14.25
N GLU A 43 13.27 -7.10 -14.83
CA GLU A 43 13.93 -5.89 -14.34
C GLU A 43 13.39 -5.47 -12.97
N LEU A 44 12.06 -5.50 -12.81
CA LEU A 44 11.42 -5.26 -11.50
C LEU A 44 11.86 -6.30 -10.48
N TYR A 45 11.86 -7.59 -10.86
CA TYR A 45 12.27 -8.69 -10.00
C TYR A 45 13.70 -8.52 -9.46
N ALA A 46 14.66 -8.29 -10.36
CA ALA A 46 16.06 -8.16 -10.01
C ALA A 46 16.28 -7.02 -9.00
N GLN A 47 15.69 -5.85 -9.26
CA GLN A 47 15.84 -4.70 -8.38
C GLN A 47 15.10 -4.85 -7.04
N VAL A 48 13.90 -5.43 -7.01
CA VAL A 48 13.19 -5.66 -5.75
C VAL A 48 13.93 -6.69 -4.89
N ARG A 49 14.41 -7.78 -5.50
CA ARG A 49 15.21 -8.80 -4.79
C ARG A 49 16.45 -8.18 -4.17
N GLN A 50 17.17 -7.35 -4.92
CA GLN A 50 18.34 -6.63 -4.44
C GLN A 50 18.01 -5.72 -3.25
N ARG A 51 16.93 -4.93 -3.35
CA ARG A 51 16.53 -3.98 -2.28
C ARG A 51 15.98 -4.66 -1.03
N LEU A 52 15.27 -5.79 -1.19
CA LEU A 52 14.77 -6.56 -0.04
C LEU A 52 15.87 -7.33 0.68
N GLN A 53 16.98 -7.63 -0.01
CA GLN A 53 18.04 -8.53 0.48
C GLN A 53 17.47 -9.89 0.91
N SER A 54 16.41 -10.34 0.26
CA SER A 54 15.72 -11.59 0.57
C SER A 54 15.76 -12.51 -0.64
N GLN A 55 16.28 -13.73 -0.43
CA GLN A 55 16.27 -14.77 -1.44
C GLN A 55 14.87 -15.35 -1.66
N ASP A 56 13.96 -15.13 -0.70
CA ASP A 56 12.58 -15.61 -0.73
C ASP A 56 11.67 -14.78 -1.64
N TYR A 57 12.17 -13.67 -2.20
CA TYR A 57 11.48 -12.96 -3.26
C TYR A 57 11.56 -13.76 -4.56
N THR A 58 10.42 -14.30 -5.01
CA THR A 58 10.35 -15.22 -6.15
C THR A 58 9.75 -14.58 -7.41
N LYS A 59 9.93 -15.25 -8.56
CA LYS A 59 9.32 -14.84 -9.84
C LYS A 59 7.78 -14.86 -9.79
N SER A 60 7.20 -15.79 -9.03
CA SER A 60 5.75 -15.85 -8.81
C SER A 60 5.26 -14.64 -8.01
N GLN A 61 6.06 -14.18 -7.05
CA GLN A 61 5.78 -12.99 -6.26
C GLN A 61 5.77 -11.71 -7.09
N VAL A 62 6.77 -11.47 -7.95
CA VAL A 62 6.74 -10.30 -8.85
C VAL A 62 5.56 -10.34 -9.83
N SER A 63 5.21 -11.53 -10.31
CA SER A 63 4.08 -11.72 -11.23
C SER A 63 2.76 -11.38 -10.52
N TYR A 64 2.63 -11.82 -9.27
CA TYR A 64 1.51 -11.47 -8.41
C TYR A 64 1.44 -9.96 -8.14
N ASP A 65 2.57 -9.33 -7.80
CA ASP A 65 2.65 -7.89 -7.52
C ASP A 65 2.24 -7.07 -8.75
N LEU A 66 2.75 -7.42 -9.93
CA LEU A 66 2.38 -6.77 -11.20
C LEU A 66 0.90 -6.94 -11.54
N ARG A 67 0.35 -8.15 -11.35
CA ARG A 67 -1.08 -8.41 -11.55
C ARG A 67 -1.91 -7.55 -10.60
N LYS A 68 -1.50 -7.44 -9.33
CA LYS A 68 -2.19 -6.64 -8.31
C LYS A 68 -2.15 -5.15 -8.66
N LEU A 69 -1.00 -4.62 -9.06
CA LEU A 69 -0.86 -3.21 -9.47
C LEU A 69 -1.67 -2.90 -10.73
N LYS A 70 -1.73 -3.83 -11.69
CA LYS A 70 -2.59 -3.69 -12.88
C LYS A 70 -4.08 -3.66 -12.52
N ALA A 71 -4.52 -4.56 -11.65
CA ALA A 71 -5.91 -4.60 -11.21
C ALA A 71 -6.33 -3.32 -10.49
N LYS A 72 -5.38 -2.60 -9.89
CA LYS A 72 -5.60 -1.30 -9.24
C LYS A 72 -5.37 -0.11 -10.16
N THR A 73 -5.29 -0.34 -11.48
CA THR A 73 -5.04 0.67 -12.52
C THR A 73 -3.79 1.52 -12.29
N ILE A 74 -2.85 1.05 -11.46
CA ILE A 74 -1.57 1.73 -11.20
C ILE A 74 -0.61 1.51 -12.37
N LEU A 75 -0.56 0.26 -12.85
CA LEU A 75 0.24 -0.14 -13.99
C LEU A 75 -0.65 -0.60 -15.13
N GLU A 76 -0.13 -0.51 -16.34
CA GLU A 76 -0.68 -1.16 -17.52
C GLU A 76 0.42 -1.93 -18.26
N LYS A 77 0.02 -2.96 -18.99
CA LYS A 77 0.93 -3.73 -19.85
C LYS A 77 0.90 -3.09 -21.24
N ILE A 78 2.06 -2.83 -21.82
CA ILE A 78 2.19 -2.27 -23.16
C ILE A 78 1.77 -3.34 -24.19
N THR A 79 0.83 -2.99 -25.07
CA THR A 79 0.34 -3.89 -26.12
C THR A 79 1.48 -4.39 -27.01
N GLY A 80 1.49 -5.69 -27.31
CA GLY A 80 2.53 -6.30 -28.14
C GLY A 80 3.91 -6.48 -27.47
N ARG A 81 4.10 -6.04 -26.22
CA ARG A 81 5.38 -6.16 -25.49
C ARG A 81 5.18 -6.78 -24.09
N GLN A 82 6.18 -7.50 -23.59
CA GLN A 82 6.20 -7.98 -22.19
C GLN A 82 6.73 -6.89 -21.23
N ARG A 83 6.23 -5.66 -21.40
CA ARG A 83 6.65 -4.47 -20.66
C ARG A 83 5.47 -3.80 -19.98
N TYR A 84 5.74 -3.16 -18.87
CA TYR A 84 4.79 -2.48 -18.00
C TYR A 84 5.16 -1.00 -17.91
N ARG A 85 4.16 -0.14 -17.82
CA ARG A 85 4.33 1.28 -17.52
C ARG A 85 3.25 1.73 -16.54
N PHE A 86 3.46 2.88 -15.90
CA PHE A 86 2.41 3.49 -15.10
C PHE A 86 1.33 4.09 -16.00
N THR A 87 0.10 4.06 -15.52
CA THR A 87 -0.93 4.96 -16.02
C THR A 87 -0.64 6.38 -15.52
N SER A 88 -1.24 7.40 -16.14
CA SER A 88 -1.08 8.80 -15.73
C SER A 88 -1.42 9.02 -14.26
N GLU A 89 -2.55 8.47 -13.80
CA GLU A 89 -3.01 8.57 -12.41
C GLU A 89 -2.30 7.56 -11.49
N GLY A 90 -1.90 6.41 -12.04
CA GLY A 90 -1.20 5.36 -11.30
C GLY A 90 0.14 5.82 -10.75
N LEU A 91 0.89 6.61 -11.53
CA LEU A 91 2.17 7.16 -11.06
C LEU A 91 1.97 8.14 -9.89
N LYS A 92 1.03 9.08 -10.03
CA LYS A 92 0.68 10.04 -8.97
C LYS A 92 0.24 9.31 -7.71
N THR A 93 -0.62 8.29 -7.87
CA THR A 93 -1.09 7.45 -6.77
C THR A 93 0.07 6.74 -6.09
N ALA A 94 0.95 6.09 -6.85
CA ALA A 94 2.09 5.36 -6.28
C ALA A 94 3.05 6.28 -5.51
N VAL A 95 3.36 7.45 -6.06
CA VAL A 95 4.19 8.47 -5.38
C VAL A 95 3.48 8.97 -4.13
N GLY A 96 2.19 9.30 -4.21
CA GLY A 96 1.39 9.72 -3.07
C GLY A 96 1.37 8.68 -1.96
N LEU A 97 1.23 7.39 -2.27
CA LEU A 97 1.29 6.30 -1.30
C LEU A 97 2.67 6.17 -0.63
N ILE A 98 3.76 6.38 -1.39
CA ILE A 98 5.13 6.38 -0.85
C ILE A 98 5.32 7.53 0.13
N VAL A 99 4.99 8.75 -0.31
CA VAL A 99 5.09 9.96 0.53
C VAL A 99 4.20 9.85 1.76
N PHE A 100 2.95 9.40 1.60
CA PHE A 100 2.03 9.20 2.72
C PHE A 100 2.57 8.20 3.74
N ARG A 101 3.18 7.10 3.28
CA ARG A 101 3.81 6.14 4.18
C ARG A 101 4.99 6.76 4.93
N ASP A 102 5.88 7.45 4.21
CA ASP A 102 7.15 7.93 4.76
C ASP A 102 7.01 9.17 5.66
N GLU A 103 6.15 10.11 5.26
CA GLU A 103 6.02 11.41 5.92
C GLU A 103 4.86 11.47 6.92
N ILE A 104 3.89 10.55 6.83
CA ILE A 104 2.70 10.57 7.70
C ILE A 104 2.61 9.30 8.54
N LEU A 105 2.54 8.12 7.92
CA LEU A 105 2.31 6.90 8.69
C LEU A 105 3.48 6.55 9.61
N GLU A 106 4.71 6.52 9.10
CA GLU A 106 5.87 6.17 9.93
C GLU A 106 6.08 7.14 11.09
N PRO A 107 6.03 8.48 10.91
CA PRO A 107 6.16 9.41 12.02
C PRO A 107 5.02 9.32 13.05
N VAL A 108 3.77 9.17 12.59
CA VAL A 108 2.61 9.03 13.49
C VAL A 108 2.70 7.72 14.29
N LEU A 109 3.07 6.62 13.64
CA LEU A 109 3.26 5.35 14.33
C LEU A 109 4.43 5.40 15.30
N ALA A 110 5.56 6.01 14.90
CA ALA A 110 6.69 6.22 15.78
C ALA A 110 6.27 7.02 17.03
N LEU A 111 5.52 8.12 16.86
CA LEU A 111 4.98 8.91 17.96
C LEU A 111 4.04 8.09 18.86
N ALA A 112 3.12 7.33 18.28
CA ALA A 112 2.24 6.44 19.03
C ALA A 112 3.00 5.34 19.81
N HIS A 113 4.19 4.96 19.35
CA HIS A 113 5.06 4.01 20.04
C HIS A 113 5.94 4.66 21.12
N LEU A 114 6.08 5.99 21.16
CA LEU A 114 6.83 6.70 22.20
C LEU A 114 6.14 6.67 23.58
N ASP A 115 4.84 6.34 23.65
CA ASP A 115 4.06 6.28 24.90
C ASP A 115 3.99 4.89 25.53
N LYS A 116 5.16 4.29 25.81
CA LYS A 116 5.26 3.13 26.73
C LYS A 116 5.83 3.46 28.11
N LYS A 117 5.88 4.74 28.51
CA LYS A 117 5.70 5.08 29.93
C LYS A 117 4.24 5.45 30.13
N ARG A 118 3.41 4.45 30.43
CA ARG A 118 2.01 4.68 30.83
C ARG A 118 2.02 5.57 32.07
N GLY A 119 1.86 6.88 31.87
CA GLY A 119 1.44 7.78 32.95
C GLY A 119 0.06 7.37 33.46
N PRO A 120 -0.37 7.88 34.63
CA PRO A 120 -1.73 7.64 35.13
C PRO A 120 -2.74 7.95 34.02
N LYS A 121 -3.75 7.08 33.85
CA LYS A 121 -4.78 7.27 32.83
C LYS A 121 -5.32 8.71 32.94
N PRO A 122 -5.30 9.53 31.88
CA PRO A 122 -5.88 10.85 31.93
C PRO A 122 -7.37 10.72 32.29
N LYS A 123 -7.87 11.65 33.10
CA LYS A 123 -9.32 11.75 33.33
C LYS A 123 -9.97 12.03 31.97
N LEU A 124 -10.89 11.17 31.54
CA LEU A 124 -11.61 11.38 30.29
C LEU A 124 -12.27 12.76 30.34
N ASP A 125 -12.01 13.59 29.33
CA ASP A 125 -12.68 14.87 29.17
C ASP A 125 -14.03 14.69 28.43
N HIS A 126 -14.90 15.69 28.46
CA HIS A 126 -16.21 15.68 27.82
C HIS A 126 -16.16 15.23 26.34
N ARG A 127 -15.09 15.56 25.62
CA ARG A 127 -14.86 15.11 24.25
C ARG A 127 -14.62 13.61 24.14
N ASP A 128 -13.86 13.02 25.07
CA ASP A 128 -13.61 11.58 25.10
C ASP A 128 -14.89 10.79 25.39
N HIS A 129 -15.76 11.35 26.22
CA HIS A 129 -17.09 10.79 26.46
C HIS A 129 -17.96 10.79 25.20
N LEU A 130 -17.90 11.88 24.41
CA LEU A 130 -18.63 11.95 23.15
C LEU A 130 -18.16 10.88 22.16
N TYR A 131 -16.84 10.73 21.97
CA TYR A 131 -16.29 9.70 21.08
C TYR A 131 -16.63 8.29 21.55
N ARG A 132 -16.59 8.04 22.85
CA ARG A 132 -16.95 6.74 23.42
C ARG A 132 -18.43 6.43 23.22
N ASN A 133 -19.31 7.42 23.37
CA ASN A 133 -20.74 7.24 23.16
C ASN A 133 -21.07 7.00 21.69
N ILE A 134 -20.41 7.70 20.77
CA ILE A 134 -20.54 7.44 19.34
C ILE A 134 -20.11 6.01 19.01
N GLN A 135 -18.98 5.56 19.58
CA GLN A 135 -18.48 4.21 19.33
C GLN A 135 -19.42 3.12 19.88
N ILE A 136 -19.91 3.27 21.12
CA ILE A 136 -20.88 2.34 21.72
C ILE A 136 -22.17 2.29 20.89
N ASN A 137 -22.68 3.45 20.47
CA ASN A 137 -23.90 3.53 19.68
C ASN A 137 -23.73 2.90 18.28
N LEU A 138 -22.57 3.08 17.65
CA LEU A 138 -22.25 2.44 16.37
C LEU A 138 -22.09 0.92 16.50
N GLU A 139 -21.53 0.44 17.61
CA GLU A 139 -21.40 -0.99 17.89
C GLU A 139 -22.77 -1.64 18.17
N ALA A 140 -23.65 -0.96 18.89
CA ALA A 140 -25.03 -1.41 19.14
C ALA A 140 -25.85 -1.50 17.85
N LEU A 141 -25.66 -0.57 16.91
CA LEU A 141 -26.33 -0.59 15.60
C LEU A 141 -25.86 -1.72 14.66
N CYS A 142 -24.79 -2.43 15.00
CA CYS A 142 -24.26 -3.54 14.20
C CYS A 142 -24.70 -4.92 14.70
N VAL A 143 -25.49 -5.00 15.79
CA VAL A 143 -25.87 -6.26 16.47
C VAL A 143 -27.35 -6.63 16.29
N ASP A 144 -28.12 -5.82 15.56
CA ASP A 144 -29.44 -6.18 15.01
C ASP A 144 -29.34 -6.59 13.53
#